data_AF-A0AAN9AKR3-F1
#
_entry.id   AF-A0AAN9AKR3-F1
#
_cell.length_a   1.000
_cell.length_b   1.000
_cell.length_c   1.000
_cell.angle_alpha   90.00
_cell.angle_beta   90.00
_cell.angle_gamma   90.00
#
_symmetry.space_group_name_H-M   'P 1'
#
loop_
_entity.id
_entity.type
_entity.pdbx_description
1 polymer ?
#
loop_
_entity_poly.entity_id
_entity_poly.type
_entity_poly.pdbx_seq_one_letter_code
_entity_poly.pdbx_strand_id
1 'polypeptide(L)'
;MEGYTRDASIFKELLQNADDAGATEVRFVKDFRNHSTEKLLNENWKEMFGPALCIYNDASFTPRDMKGIQDLGEGSKEGDALKTGK
;
A
#
# COMPACT_ATOMS: atom_id res chain seq x y z
N MET A 1 8.97 -15.97 -0.88
CA MET A 1 8.71 -14.79 -1.75
C MET A 1 8.94 -15.20 -3.21
N GLU A 2 8.03 -15.96 -3.81
CA GLU A 2 8.18 -16.45 -5.20
C GLU A 2 7.16 -15.83 -6.18
N GLY A 3 6.45 -14.77 -5.77
CA GLY A 3 5.53 -14.01 -6.64
C GLY A 3 5.83 -12.52 -6.76
N TYR A 4 6.79 -12.03 -5.97
CA TYR A 4 7.28 -10.64 -6.04
C TYR A 4 8.67 -10.68 -6.67
N THR A 5 8.70 -10.70 -8.00
CA THR A 5 9.90 -10.21 -8.69
C THR A 5 10.12 -8.76 -8.21
N ARG A 6 11.38 -8.32 -8.15
CA ARG A 6 11.75 -6.92 -7.84
C ARG A 6 11.36 -5.98 -8.99
N ASP A 7 10.20 -6.22 -9.57
CA ASP A 7 9.69 -5.62 -10.77
C ASP A 7 8.83 -4.42 -10.41
N ALA A 8 8.72 -3.51 -11.36
CA ALA A 8 7.85 -2.36 -11.27
C ALA A 8 6.35 -2.72 -11.15
N SER A 9 5.98 -4.00 -11.03
CA SER A 9 4.62 -4.49 -10.82
C SER A 9 3.98 -3.88 -9.58
N ILE A 10 4.73 -3.70 -8.49
CA ILE A 10 4.21 -3.04 -7.28
C ILE A 10 3.75 -1.60 -7.55
N PHE A 11 4.48 -0.86 -8.39
CA PHE A 11 4.07 0.51 -8.76
C PHE A 11 2.82 0.50 -9.64
N LYS A 12 2.68 -0.49 -10.52
CA LYS A 12 1.48 -0.65 -11.35
C LYS A 12 0.25 -0.99 -10.50
N GLU A 13 0.41 -1.88 -9.52
CA GLU A 13 -0.66 -2.25 -8.60
C GLU A 13 -1.10 -1.06 -7.73
N LEU A 14 -0.15 -0.28 -7.21
CA LEU A 14 -0.46 0.95 -6.47
C LEU A 14 -1.17 2.00 -7.32
N LEU A 15 -0.78 2.15 -8.59
CA LEU A 15 -1.47 3.04 -9.53
C LEU A 15 -2.88 2.54 -9.85
N GLN A 16 -3.05 1.23 -10.03
CA GLN A 16 -4.36 0.65 -10.26
C GLN A 16 -5.28 0.85 -9.06
N ASN A 17 -4.79 0.69 -7.83
CA ASN A 17 -5.57 0.96 -6.62
C ASN A 17 -6.02 2.42 -6.53
N ALA A 18 -5.17 3.37 -6.96
CA ALA A 18 -5.51 4.78 -7.00
C ALA A 18 -6.58 5.08 -8.06
N ASP A 19 -6.47 4.50 -9.26
CA ASP A 19 -7.45 4.62 -10.34
C ASP A 19 -8.82 4.05 -9.93
N ASP A 20 -8.83 2.84 -9.35
CA ASP A 20 -10.02 2.18 -8.79
C ASP A 20 -10.74 3.04 -7.73
N ALA A 21 -9.97 3.82 -6.96
CA ALA A 21 -10.48 4.72 -5.94
C ALA A 21 -10.91 6.09 -6.49
N GLY A 22 -10.70 6.35 -7.78
CA GLY A 22 -11.00 7.62 -8.42
C GLY A 22 -10.04 8.76 -8.06
N ALA A 23 -8.81 8.43 -7.66
CA ALA A 23 -7.77 9.41 -7.39
C ALA A 23 -7.39 10.18 -8.67
N THR A 24 -7.09 11.47 -8.52
CA THR A 24 -6.58 12.31 -9.62
C THR A 24 -5.08 12.53 -9.53
N GLU A 25 -4.48 12.24 -8.38
CA GLU A 25 -3.06 12.42 -8.12
C GLU A 25 -2.47 11.24 -7.36
N VAL A 26 -1.26 10.82 -7.76
CA VAL A 26 -0.44 9.87 -7.01
C VAL A 26 0.96 10.46 -6.82
N ARG A 27 1.48 10.41 -5.59
CA ARG A 27 2.83 10.87 -5.25
C ARG A 27 3.67 9.72 -4.68
N PHE A 28 4.87 9.57 -5.22
CA PHE A 28 5.90 8.68 -4.70
C PHE A 28 7.00 9.53 -4.04
N VAL A 29 7.21 9.32 -2.74
CA VAL A 29 8.18 10.08 -1.96
C VAL A 29 9.19 9.12 -1.38
N LYS A 30 10.45 9.26 -1.81
CA LYS A 30 11.57 8.57 -1.19
C LYS A 30 12.01 9.37 0.02
N ASP A 31 11.58 8.93 1.20
CA ASP A 31 11.91 9.53 2.46
C ASP A 31 13.18 8.88 3.04
N PHE A 32 14.25 9.67 3.17
CA PHE A 32 15.53 9.21 3.71
C PHE A 32 15.70 9.52 5.20
N ARG A 33 14.68 10.08 5.85
CA ARG A 33 14.75 10.46 7.26
C ARG A 33 14.82 9.22 8.14
N ASN A 34 15.44 9.38 9.30
CA ASN A 34 15.37 8.44 10.40
C ASN A 34 14.55 9.09 11.51
N HIS A 35 13.54 8.38 12.00
CA HIS A 35 12.66 8.85 13.04
C HIS A 35 13.15 8.38 14.41
N SER A 36 12.84 9.16 15.46
CA SER A 36 13.20 8.81 16.83
C SER A 36 12.50 7.52 17.28
N THR A 37 13.24 6.67 17.97
CA THR A 37 12.76 5.41 18.55
C THR A 37 12.67 5.48 20.08
N GLU A 38 12.60 6.67 20.66
CA GLU A 38 12.57 6.85 22.13
C GLU A 38 11.25 6.39 22.77
N LYS A 39 10.16 6.42 22.01
CA LYS A 39 8.82 6.01 22.46
C LYS A 39 8.23 5.04 21.46
N LEU A 40 8.45 3.75 21.69
CA LEU A 40 7.91 2.67 20.87
C LEU A 40 6.83 1.88 21.61
N LEU A 41 5.87 1.36 20.86
CA LEU A 41 4.90 0.39 21.37
C LEU A 41 5.56 -0.99 21.61
N ASN A 42 6.60 -1.30 20.84
CA ASN A 42 7.40 -2.52 20.97
C ASN A 42 8.81 -2.27 20.43
N GLU A 43 9.83 -2.77 21.12
CA GLU A 43 11.24 -2.64 20.74
C GLU A 43 11.56 -3.23 19.36
N ASN A 44 10.82 -4.25 18.92
CA ASN A 44 10.98 -4.87 17.61
C ASN A 44 10.59 -3.94 16.46
N TRP A 45 9.97 -2.77 16.74
CA TRP A 45 9.55 -1.83 15.71
C TRP A 45 10.66 -0.85 15.31
N LYS A 46 11.80 -0.85 15.99
CA LYS A 46 12.94 0.05 15.71
C LYS A 46 13.32 0.09 14.23
N GLU A 47 13.32 -1.07 13.57
CA GLU A 47 13.69 -1.19 12.16
C GLU A 47 12.70 -0.50 11.21
N MET A 48 11.44 -0.29 11.63
CA MET A 48 10.42 0.39 10.81
C MET A 48 10.53 1.92 10.83
N PHE A 49 11.37 2.49 11.68
CA PHE A 49 11.49 3.94 11.87
C PHE A 49 12.63 4.57 11.04
N GLY A 50 13.19 3.82 10.08
CA GLY A 50 14.20 4.29 9.14
C GLY A 50 13.63 4.86 7.82
N PRO A 51 14.48 5.00 6.78
CA PRO A 51 14.08 5.43 5.46
C PRO A 51 12.95 4.59 4.86
N ALA A 52 12.03 5.24 4.15
CA ALA A 52 10.84 4.62 3.58
C ALA A 52 10.53 5.15 2.17
N LEU A 53 9.76 4.36 1.41
CA LEU A 53 9.06 4.83 0.23
C LEU A 53 7.61 5.11 0.61
N CYS A 54 7.24 6.36 0.71
CA CYS A 54 5.86 6.76 0.98
C CYS A 54 5.10 6.89 -0.34
N ILE A 55 3.89 6.32 -0.40
CA ILE A 55 2.99 6.45 -1.53
C ILE A 55 1.70 7.12 -1.04
N TYR A 56 1.26 8.14 -1.76
CA TYR A 56 0.04 8.90 -1.47
C TYR A 56 -0.83 8.96 -2.72
N ASN A 57 -2.15 8.87 -2.54
CA ASN A 57 -3.14 9.26 -3.53
C ASN A 57 -4.22 10.11 -2.85
N ASP A 58 -4.91 10.95 -3.62
CA ASP A 58 -5.89 11.93 -3.11
C ASP A 58 -7.31 11.36 -2.87
N ALA A 59 -7.52 10.06 -3.08
CA ALA A 59 -8.76 9.39 -2.72
C ALA A 59 -8.76 8.95 -1.24
N SER A 60 -9.94 8.91 -0.63
CA SER A 60 -10.12 8.46 0.76
C SER A 60 -10.58 7.01 0.81
N PHE A 61 -10.08 6.25 1.78
CA PHE A 61 -10.55 4.88 2.04
C PHE A 61 -12.04 4.87 2.42
N THR A 62 -12.79 3.95 1.82
CA THR A 62 -14.14 3.60 2.28
C THR A 62 -14.09 2.49 3.34
N PRO A 63 -15.18 2.25 4.09
CA PRO A 63 -15.25 1.10 4.99
C PRO A 63 -15.03 -0.25 4.29
N ARG A 64 -15.37 -0.35 3.00
CA ARG A 64 -15.13 -1.56 2.19
C ARG A 64 -13.64 -1.74 1.92
N ASP A 65 -12.94 -0.68 1.55
CA ASP A 65 -11.50 -0.71 1.29
C ASP A 65 -10.72 -1.06 2.56
N MET A 66 -11.14 -0.50 3.70
CA MET A 66 -10.56 -0.82 5.01
C MET A 66 -10.73 -2.29 5.41
N LYS A 67 -11.83 -2.93 5.01
CA LYS A 67 -12.01 -4.37 5.22
C LYS A 67 -11.11 -5.17 4.27
N GLY A 68 -11.11 -4.82 2.99
CA GLY A 68 -10.31 -5.51 1.98
C GLY A 68 -8.80 -5.48 2.24
N ILE A 69 -8.25 -4.39 2.78
CA ILE A 69 -6.81 -4.30 3.09
C ILE A 69 -6.39 -5.13 4.31
N GLN A 70 -7.33 -5.46 5.21
CA GLN A 70 -7.05 -6.30 6.38
C GLN A 70 -7.07 -7.79 6.04
N ASP A 71 -7.86 -8.17 5.03
CA ASP A 71 -8.02 -9.55 4.57
C ASP A 71 -6.86 -9.94 3.62
N LEU A 72 -5.63 -9.93 4.13
CA LEU A 72 -4.40 -10.27 3.40
C LEU A 72 -4.41 -11.76 2.99
N GLY A 73 -4.71 -12.04 1.73
CA GLY A 73 -4.66 -13.39 1.13
C GLY A 73 -6.02 -13.94 0.68
N GLU A 74 -7.12 -13.38 1.16
CA GLU A 74 -8.44 -13.57 0.56
C GLU A 74 -8.65 -12.42 -0.42
N GLY A 75 -8.05 -12.53 -1.60
CA GLY A 75 -8.41 -11.65 -2.70
C GLY A 75 -9.94 -11.69 -2.80
N SER A 76 -10.59 -10.54 -2.57
CA SER A 76 -12.05 -10.37 -2.59
C SER A 76 -12.59 -10.48 -4.02
N LYS A 77 -12.16 -11.51 -4.74
CA LYS A 77 -12.33 -11.77 -6.17
C LYS A 77 -13.52 -12.68 -6.45
N GLU A 78 -14.34 -13.00 -5.45
CA GLU A 78 -15.53 -13.85 -5.65
C GLU A 78 -16.78 -13.08 -6.11
N GLY A 79 -16.73 -11.75 -6.33
CA GLY A 79 -17.95 -10.98 -6.63
C GLY A 79 -17.88 -9.93 -7.74
N ASP A 80 -16.76 -9.24 -7.95
CA ASP A 80 -16.70 -8.12 -8.90
C ASP A 80 -15.89 -8.47 -10.14
N ALA A 81 -16.60 -8.96 -11.17
CA ALA A 81 -16.09 -9.22 -12.52
C ALA A 81 -15.56 -7.98 -13.27
N LEU A 82 -15.54 -6.81 -12.63
CA LEU A 82 -15.03 -5.55 -13.17
C LEU A 82 -13.61 -5.20 -12.68
N LYS A 83 -13.06 -5.90 -11.68
CA LYS A 83 -11.75 -5.60 -11.10
C LYS A 83 -10.66 -6.59 -11.53
N THR A 84 -10.50 -6.77 -12.84
CA THR A 84 -9.34 -7.51 -13.37
C THR A 84 -8.29 -6.53 -13.89
N GLY A 85 -7.24 -6.35 -13.08
CA GLY A 85 -5.93 -5.99 -13.61
C GLY A 85 -5.40 -7.14 -14.47
N LYS A 86 -4.88 -6.78 -15.64
CA LYS A 86 -4.22 -7.70 -16.58
C LYS A 86 -2.74 -7.86 -16.21
#